data_AF-A0A6V7LBQ2-F1
#
_entry.id   AF-A0A6V7LBQ2-F1
#
_cell.length_a   1.000
_cell.length_b   1.000
_cell.length_c   1.000
_cell.angle_alpha   90.00
_cell.angle_beta   90.00
_cell.angle_gamma   90.00
#
_symmetry.space_group_name_H-M   'P 1'
#
loop_
_entity.id
_entity.type
_entity.pdbx_description
1 polymer ?
#
loop_
_entity_poly.entity_id
_entity_poly.type
_entity_poly.pdbx_seq_one_letter_code
_entity_poly.pdbx_strand_id
1 'polypeptide(L)'
;MLDKAGVRWPNLIIEFMTIHASKGQQADYVVIVGLNDGKEGFPALPRESLLEQVLLPQQEPFADAEERRLLYVALTRAKHRVWLLYDRDAPSVFVEQLQRIGVPLQRKP
;
A
#
# COMPACT_ATOMS: atom_id res chain seq x y z
N MET A 1 -21.43 -6.50 0.87
CA MET A 1 -21.12 -7.46 -0.24
C MET A 1 -20.13 -8.52 0.23
N LEU A 2 -19.08 -8.13 0.95
CA LEU A 2 -18.15 -9.05 1.63
C LEU A 2 -18.82 -9.86 2.75
N ASP A 3 -19.84 -9.34 3.41
CA ASP A 3 -20.56 -10.02 4.51
C ASP A 3 -21.28 -11.31 4.05
N LYS A 4 -21.57 -11.41 2.74
CA LYS A 4 -22.17 -12.61 2.13
C LYS A 4 -21.11 -13.59 1.60
N ALA A 5 -19.83 -13.20 1.59
CA ALA A 5 -18.76 -14.03 1.04
C ALA A 5 -18.58 -15.31 1.85
N GLY A 6 -18.65 -15.24 3.19
CA GLY A 6 -18.53 -16.42 4.06
C GLY A 6 -19.61 -17.48 3.84
N VAL A 7 -20.81 -17.06 3.41
CA VAL A 7 -21.90 -18.00 3.10
C VAL A 7 -21.69 -18.66 1.72
N ARG A 8 -21.19 -17.90 0.75
CA ARG A 8 -21.04 -18.37 -0.64
C ARG A 8 -19.72 -19.12 -0.89
N TRP A 9 -18.68 -18.78 -0.14
CA TRP A 9 -17.34 -19.38 -0.21
C TRP A 9 -16.82 -19.66 1.21
N PRO A 10 -17.29 -20.75 1.85
CA PRO A 10 -17.01 -21.00 3.27
C PRO A 10 -15.53 -21.21 3.61
N ASN A 11 -14.72 -21.62 2.62
CA ASN A 11 -13.28 -21.83 2.80
C ASN A 11 -12.44 -20.61 2.36
N LEU A 12 -13.07 -19.50 1.93
CA LEU A 12 -12.35 -18.29 1.55
C LEU A 12 -12.08 -17.45 2.80
N ILE A 13 -10.81 -17.39 3.18
CA ILE A 13 -10.33 -16.56 4.30
C ILE A 13 -9.96 -15.18 3.73
N ILE A 14 -10.54 -14.13 4.30
CA ILE A 14 -10.23 -12.74 3.96
C ILE A 14 -9.87 -12.02 5.24
N GLU A 15 -8.64 -11.49 5.28
CA GLU A 15 -8.12 -10.76 6.43
C GLU A 15 -7.85 -9.31 6.04
N PHE A 16 -8.19 -8.39 6.96
CA PHE A 16 -7.97 -6.96 6.79
C PHE A 16 -6.94 -6.51 7.81
N MET A 17 -5.89 -5.86 7.33
CA MET A 17 -4.81 -5.36 8.17
C MET A 17 -4.11 -4.18 7.49
N THR A 18 -3.42 -3.37 8.28
CA THR A 18 -2.55 -2.31 7.76
C THR A 18 -1.27 -2.93 7.19
N ILE A 19 -0.54 -2.17 6.37
CA ILE A 19 0.78 -2.58 5.85
C ILE A 19 1.72 -2.95 7.01
N HIS A 20 1.74 -2.15 8.07
CA HIS A 20 2.54 -2.41 9.28
C HIS A 20 2.17 -3.73 9.94
N ALA A 21 0.87 -3.98 10.17
CA ALA A 21 0.40 -5.21 10.80
C ALA A 21 0.69 -6.47 9.95
N SER A 22 0.78 -6.32 8.62
CA SER A 22 1.10 -7.42 7.71
C SER A 22 2.56 -7.89 7.76
N LYS A 23 3.46 -7.13 8.40
CA LYS A 23 4.89 -7.45 8.44
C LYS A 23 5.11 -8.84 9.05
N GLY A 24 5.82 -9.70 8.32
CA GLY A 24 6.09 -11.08 8.73
C GLY A 24 4.99 -12.09 8.36
N GLN A 25 3.80 -11.62 7.96
CA GLN A 25 2.71 -12.47 7.45
C GLN A 25 2.84 -12.66 5.94
N GLN A 26 2.11 -13.63 5.38
CA GLN A 26 2.02 -13.85 3.93
C GLN A 26 0.65 -14.38 3.56
N ALA A 27 0.20 -14.05 2.35
CA ALA A 27 -1.01 -14.59 1.76
C ALA A 27 -0.74 -15.02 0.32
N ASP A 28 -1.52 -15.98 -0.19
CA ASP A 28 -1.42 -16.41 -1.59
C ASP A 28 -1.69 -15.23 -2.55
N TYR A 29 -2.61 -14.37 -2.14
CA TYR A 29 -3.09 -13.20 -2.88
C TYR A 29 -3.19 -11.99 -1.95
N VAL A 30 -2.78 -10.81 -2.43
CA VAL A 30 -2.88 -9.56 -1.66
C VAL A 30 -3.55 -8.49 -2.51
N VAL A 31 -4.48 -7.75 -1.89
CA VAL A 31 -5.08 -6.54 -2.48
C VAL A 31 -4.70 -5.36 -1.60
N ILE A 32 -3.87 -4.47 -2.14
CA ILE A 32 -3.50 -3.22 -1.47
C ILE A 32 -4.49 -2.16 -1.94
N VAL A 33 -5.15 -1.51 -0.99
CA VAL A 33 -6.11 -0.43 -1.22
C VAL A 33 -5.56 0.87 -0.64
N GLY A 34 -6.09 2.00 -1.12
CA GLY A 34 -5.73 3.32 -0.61
C GLY A 34 -4.37 3.83 -1.09
N LEU A 35 -3.90 3.36 -2.25
CA LEU A 35 -2.67 3.86 -2.87
C LEU A 35 -2.92 5.21 -3.59
N ASN A 36 -3.42 6.18 -2.83
CA ASN A 36 -3.90 7.48 -3.31
C ASN A 36 -3.03 8.61 -2.76
N ASP A 37 -3.06 9.78 -3.40
CA ASP A 37 -2.52 11.01 -2.82
C ASP A 37 -3.49 11.62 -1.78
N GLY A 38 -3.01 12.56 -0.97
CA GLY A 38 -3.79 13.36 -0.03
C GLY A 38 -3.56 13.03 1.45
N LYS A 39 -4.34 13.68 2.32
CA LYS A 39 -4.12 13.68 3.79
C LYS A 39 -4.19 12.30 4.44
N GLU A 40 -5.06 11.43 3.92
CA GLU A 40 -5.23 10.03 4.32
C GLU A 40 -4.68 9.06 3.25
N GLY A 41 -3.82 9.59 2.37
CA GLY A 41 -3.20 8.86 1.27
C GLY A 41 -1.91 8.15 1.67
N PHE A 42 -1.22 7.66 0.64
CA PHE A 42 0.05 6.97 0.74
C PHE A 42 0.95 7.43 -0.43
N PRO A 43 2.16 7.97 -0.21
CA PRO A 43 2.85 8.11 1.07
C PRO A 43 2.11 9.03 2.05
N ALA A 44 2.27 8.77 3.35
CA ALA A 44 1.68 9.61 4.37
C ALA A 44 2.44 10.94 4.43
N LEU A 45 1.72 12.05 4.58
CA LEU A 45 2.36 13.35 4.78
C LEU A 45 3.10 13.37 6.12
N PRO A 46 4.30 13.98 6.21
CA PRO A 46 4.97 14.21 7.48
C PRO A 46 4.07 14.99 8.44
N ARG A 47 3.90 14.48 9.66
CA ARG A 47 3.04 15.11 10.69
C ARG A 47 3.85 15.70 11.85
N GLU A 48 5.17 15.70 11.76
CA GLU A 48 6.05 16.11 12.86
C GLU A 48 6.13 17.63 13.00
N SER A 49 6.04 18.09 14.24
CA SER A 49 6.29 19.48 14.62
C SER A 49 7.76 19.89 14.37
N LEU A 50 8.02 21.19 14.27
CA LEU A 50 9.39 21.72 14.11
C LEU A 50 10.34 21.25 15.21
N LEU A 51 9.86 21.09 16.44
CA LEU A 51 10.66 20.59 17.56
C LEU A 51 11.02 19.11 17.39
N GLU A 52 10.06 18.29 16.93
CA GLU A 52 10.29 16.86 16.66
C GLU A 52 11.28 16.67 15.51
N GLN A 53 11.21 17.50 14.47
CA GLN A 53 12.16 17.45 13.35
C GLN A 53 13.62 17.65 13.76
N VAL A 54 13.87 18.45 14.81
CA VAL A 54 15.23 18.65 15.36
C VAL A 54 15.75 17.41 16.11
N LEU A 55 14.84 16.59 16.65
CA LEU A 55 15.16 15.37 17.39
C LEU A 55 15.24 14.13 16.49
N LEU A 56 14.71 14.21 15.27
CA LEU A 56 14.68 13.11 14.34
C LEU A 56 16.04 12.85 13.69
N PRO A 57 16.29 11.60 13.26
CA PRO A 57 17.44 11.29 12.42
C PRO A 57 17.43 12.16 11.16
N GLN A 58 18.61 12.38 10.60
CA GLN A 58 18.74 13.10 9.33
C GLN A 58 17.88 12.41 8.27
N GLN A 59 17.08 13.21 7.55
CA GLN A 59 16.25 12.70 6.46
C GLN A 59 17.10 11.97 5.44
N GLU A 60 16.60 10.81 5.00
CA GLU A 60 17.26 10.04 3.95
C GLU A 60 17.26 10.83 2.63
N PRO A 61 18.30 10.68 1.80
CA PRO A 61 18.42 11.43 0.54
C PRO A 61 17.40 11.01 -0.53
N PHE A 62 16.56 10.01 -0.23
CA PHE A 62 15.59 9.43 -1.15
C PHE A 62 14.17 9.82 -0.72
N ALA A 63 13.40 10.40 -1.64
CA ALA A 63 12.03 10.84 -1.37
C ALA A 63 11.12 9.67 -0.92
N ASP A 64 10.38 9.91 0.16
CA ASP A 64 9.44 8.96 0.76
C ASP A 64 10.11 7.61 1.09
N ALA A 65 11.34 7.62 1.59
CA ALA A 65 12.15 6.41 1.80
C ALA A 65 11.47 5.39 2.73
N GLU A 66 10.83 5.87 3.81
CA GLU A 66 10.12 5.01 4.76
C GLU A 66 8.88 4.38 4.13
N GLU A 67 8.03 5.18 3.50
CA GLU A 67 6.82 4.73 2.82
C GLU A 67 7.15 3.81 1.66
N ARG A 68 8.23 4.05 0.93
CA ARG A 68 8.71 3.14 -0.12
C ARG A 68 9.05 1.76 0.44
N ARG A 69 9.73 1.70 1.60
CA ARG A 69 10.00 0.42 2.27
C ARG A 69 8.71 -0.23 2.76
N LEU A 70 7.74 0.54 3.24
CA LEU A 70 6.42 0.03 3.60
C LEU A 70 5.68 -0.56 2.39
N LEU A 71 5.69 0.12 1.24
CA LEU A 71 5.10 -0.42 0.01
C LEU A 71 5.79 -1.73 -0.40
N TYR A 72 7.12 -1.79 -0.31
CA TYR A 72 7.87 -3.01 -0.56
C TYR A 72 7.47 -4.16 0.39
N VAL A 73 7.29 -3.87 1.68
CA VAL A 73 6.75 -4.85 2.64
C VAL A 73 5.40 -5.36 2.15
N ALA A 74 4.48 -4.48 1.79
CA ALA A 74 3.14 -4.83 1.31
C ALA A 74 3.18 -5.70 0.04
N LEU A 75 3.99 -5.31 -0.95
CA LEU A 75 4.17 -6.04 -2.21
C LEU A 75 4.70 -7.46 -1.98
N THR A 76 5.62 -7.63 -1.02
CA THR A 76 6.24 -8.93 -0.71
C THR A 76 5.39 -9.82 0.21
N ARG A 77 4.18 -9.40 0.60
CA ARG A 77 3.25 -10.26 1.34
C ARG A 77 2.55 -11.29 0.45
N ALA A 78 2.48 -11.03 -0.86
CA ALA A 78 1.84 -11.93 -1.82
C ALA A 78 2.78 -13.04 -2.29
N LYS A 79 2.33 -14.30 -2.26
CA LYS A 79 3.07 -15.42 -2.84
C LYS A 79 2.89 -15.56 -4.35
N HIS A 80 1.68 -15.27 -4.85
CA HIS A 80 1.36 -15.43 -6.27
C HIS A 80 1.07 -14.12 -6.97
N ARG A 81 0.20 -13.28 -6.40
CA ARG A 81 -0.21 -12.05 -7.05
C ARG A 81 -0.64 -10.96 -6.09
N VAL A 82 -0.25 -9.73 -6.42
CA VAL A 82 -0.71 -8.51 -5.75
C VAL A 82 -1.51 -7.65 -6.72
N TRP A 83 -2.59 -7.05 -6.22
CA TRP A 83 -3.31 -5.98 -6.90
C TRP A 83 -3.19 -4.69 -6.11
N LEU A 84 -2.99 -3.58 -6.83
CA LEU A 84 -2.86 -2.25 -6.27
C LEU A 84 -4.07 -1.43 -6.74
N LEU A 85 -4.92 -1.03 -5.80
CA LEU A 85 -6.10 -0.23 -6.08
C LEU A 85 -5.88 1.20 -5.64
N TYR A 86 -6.17 2.12 -6.55
CA TYR A 86 -6.04 3.55 -6.35
C TYR A 86 -7.17 4.32 -7.06
N ASP A 87 -7.41 5.55 -6.62
CA ASP A 87 -8.27 6.53 -7.25
C ASP A 87 -7.53 7.21 -8.39
N ARG A 88 -8.13 7.19 -9.59
CA ARG A 88 -7.49 7.75 -10.79
C ARG A 88 -7.36 9.27 -10.75
N ASP A 89 -8.23 9.94 -9.99
CA ASP A 89 -8.22 11.39 -9.88
C ASP A 89 -7.17 11.87 -8.86
N ALA A 90 -6.70 10.99 -7.98
CA ALA A 90 -5.69 11.27 -6.97
C ALA A 90 -4.75 10.07 -6.76
N PRO A 91 -3.94 9.68 -7.75
CA PRO A 91 -3.03 8.55 -7.63
C PRO A 91 -1.85 8.86 -6.70
N SER A 92 -1.42 7.88 -5.91
CA SER A 92 -0.12 7.96 -5.22
C SER A 92 1.02 8.18 -6.22
N VAL A 93 2.06 8.90 -5.79
CA VAL A 93 3.33 9.01 -6.53
C VAL A 93 3.94 7.65 -6.90
N PHE A 94 3.68 6.61 -6.10
CA PHE A 94 4.16 5.26 -6.36
C PHE A 94 3.50 4.61 -7.58
N VAL A 95 2.29 5.02 -7.97
CA VAL A 95 1.58 4.47 -9.14
C VAL A 95 2.39 4.73 -10.41
N GLU A 96 2.82 5.97 -10.62
CA GLU A 96 3.60 6.33 -11.80
C GLU A 96 4.97 5.64 -11.80
N GLN A 97 5.61 5.55 -10.63
CA GLN A 97 6.90 4.86 -10.48
C GLN A 97 6.80 3.37 -10.85
N LEU A 98 5.73 2.70 -10.41
CA LEU A 98 5.47 1.30 -10.76
C LEU A 98 5.16 1.11 -12.25
N GLN A 99 4.43 2.04 -12.87
CA GLN A 99 4.18 2.02 -14.31
C GLN A 99 5.46 2.15 -15.13
N ARG A 100 6.38 3.04 -14.73
CA ARG A 100 7.67 3.22 -15.40
C ARG A 100 8.55 1.97 -15.38
N ILE A 101 8.41 1.12 -14.37
CA ILE A 101 9.12 -0.17 -14.29
C ILE A 101 8.33 -1.34 -14.91
N GLY A 102 7.23 -1.05 -15.61
CA GLY A 102 6.49 -2.05 -16.40
C GLY A 102 5.33 -2.74 -15.69
N VAL A 103 4.89 -2.26 -14.53
CA VAL A 103 3.67 -2.80 -13.89
C VAL A 103 2.45 -2.46 -14.75
N PRO A 104 1.68 -3.45 -15.24
CA PRO A 104 0.59 -3.20 -16.17
C PRO A 104 -0.61 -2.57 -15.48
N LEU A 105 -1.19 -1.55 -16.11
CA LEU A 105 -2.48 -0.99 -15.70
C LEU A 105 -3.62 -1.89 -16.20
N GLN A 106 -4.22 -2.66 -15.28
CA GLN A 106 -5.44 -3.39 -15.61
C GLN A 106 -6.64 -2.44 -15.57
N ARG A 107 -7.25 -2.21 -16.74
CA ARG A 107 -8.55 -1.54 -16.83
C ARG A 107 -9.65 -2.58 -16.61
N LYS A 108 -10.74 -2.19 -15.94
CA LYS A 108 -11.98 -3.00 -16.01
C LYS A 108 -12.34 -3.14 -17.50
N PRO A 109 -12.73 -4.33 -17.97
CA PRO A 109 -13.35 -4.49 -19.28
C PRO A 109 -14.63 -3.66 -19.38
#